data_AF-A0A225UR42-F1
#
_entry.id   AF-A0A225UR42-F1
#
_cell.length_a   1.000
_cell.length_b   1.000
_cell.length_c   1.000
_cell.angle_alpha   90.00
_cell.angle_beta   90.00
_cell.angle_gamma   90.00
#
_symmetry.space_group_name_H-M   'P 1'
#
loop_
_entity.id
_entity.type
_entity.pdbx_description
1 polymer ?
#
loop_
_entity_poly.entity_id
_entity_poly.type
_entity_poly.pdbx_seq_one_letter_code
_entity_poly.pdbx_strand_id
1 'polypeptide(L)'
;SAIRFAGPVGPSLVRWSWRQRVKWTPATNIVRSGEIDFGLITDYCYHNWALQASGDIAFYTHLHPGASARRRALDSILTPEKLHVPLTIMYGGGMDWMNSEYGEAVVRRMEKTQYAVFRLVPLSGHQVFMDNPSDFNQMLIQAVRDQEHATTAFD
;
A
#
# COMPACT_ATOMS: atom_id res chain seq x y z
N SER A 1 -14.02 -13.88 -9.07
CA SER A 1 -14.97 -12.87 -8.57
C SER A 1 -16.40 -13.22 -8.96
N ALA A 2 -17.38 -12.99 -8.07
CA ALA A 2 -18.81 -13.16 -8.36
C ALA A 2 -19.33 -12.20 -9.45
N ILE A 3 -18.62 -11.08 -9.68
CA ILE A 3 -18.97 -10.08 -10.71
C ILE A 3 -19.03 -10.67 -12.13
N ARG A 4 -18.29 -11.76 -12.38
CA ARG A 4 -18.25 -12.45 -13.68
C ARG A 4 -19.62 -13.00 -14.08
N PHE A 5 -20.41 -13.39 -13.10
CA PHE A 5 -21.73 -13.98 -13.32
C PHE A 5 -22.85 -12.92 -13.32
N ALA A 6 -22.51 -11.65 -13.09
CA ALA A 6 -23.49 -10.55 -13.07
C ALA A 6 -23.94 -10.12 -14.48
N GLY A 7 -23.33 -10.63 -15.56
CA GLY A 7 -23.74 -10.32 -16.92
C GLY A 7 -23.75 -8.80 -17.21
N PRO A 8 -24.75 -8.28 -17.96
CA PRO A 8 -24.82 -6.87 -18.35
C PRO A 8 -24.91 -5.87 -17.18
N VAL A 9 -25.35 -6.31 -15.99
CA VAL A 9 -25.46 -5.42 -14.81
C VAL A 9 -24.15 -5.28 -14.04
N GLY A 10 -23.14 -6.08 -14.37
CA GLY A 10 -21.83 -6.09 -13.71
C GLY A 10 -21.14 -4.71 -13.63
N PRO A 11 -21.01 -3.94 -14.73
CA PRO A 11 -20.39 -2.62 -14.71
C PRO A 11 -21.08 -1.66 -13.73
N SER A 12 -22.41 -1.63 -13.75
CA SER A 12 -23.22 -0.79 -12.86
C SER A 12 -23.05 -1.18 -11.38
N LEU A 13 -22.93 -2.47 -11.08
CA LEU A 13 -22.68 -2.96 -9.72
C LEU A 13 -21.28 -2.55 -9.22
N VAL A 14 -20.25 -2.66 -10.05
CA VAL A 14 -18.89 -2.18 -9.71
C VAL A 14 -18.89 -0.68 -9.48
N ARG A 15 -19.51 0.10 -10.38
CA ARG A 15 -19.65 1.55 -10.22
C ARG A 15 -20.34 1.92 -8.91
N TRP A 16 -21.44 1.26 -8.56
CA TRP A 16 -22.12 1.48 -7.29
C TRP A 16 -21.23 1.14 -6.08
N SER A 17 -20.55 0.00 -6.11
CA SER A 17 -19.65 -0.42 -5.02
C SER A 17 -18.51 0.59 -4.81
N TRP A 18 -17.88 1.03 -5.90
CA TRP A 18 -16.83 2.05 -5.87
C TRP A 18 -17.35 3.40 -5.36
N ARG A 19 -18.56 3.83 -5.75
CA ARG A 19 -19.17 5.04 -5.20
C ARG A 19 -19.32 4.98 -3.69
N GLN A 20 -19.67 3.82 -3.12
CA GLN A 20 -19.72 3.70 -1.66
C GLN A 20 -18.32 3.71 -1.04
N ARG A 21 -17.34 3.03 -1.65
CA ARG A 21 -15.95 2.99 -1.14
C ARG A 21 -15.30 4.37 -1.12
N VAL A 22 -15.41 5.14 -2.19
CA VAL A 22 -14.78 6.47 -2.33
C VAL A 22 -15.31 7.49 -1.31
N LYS A 23 -16.51 7.30 -0.75
CA LYS A 23 -17.01 8.16 0.35
C LYS A 23 -16.14 8.10 1.60
N TRP A 24 -15.51 6.95 1.83
CA TRP A 24 -14.67 6.70 3.00
C TRP A 24 -13.20 7.05 2.76
N THR A 25 -12.82 7.40 1.53
CA THR A 25 -11.44 7.82 1.22
C THR A 25 -11.24 9.31 1.54
N PRO A 26 -10.02 9.73 1.87
CA PRO A 26 -9.66 11.15 2.05
C PRO A 26 -10.04 12.02 0.85
N ALA A 27 -10.25 13.32 1.07
CA ALA A 27 -10.57 14.26 -0.02
C ALA A 27 -9.45 14.41 -1.04
N THR A 28 -8.20 14.17 -0.61
CA THR A 28 -6.98 14.14 -1.43
C THR A 28 -6.87 12.88 -2.28
N ASN A 29 -7.73 11.88 -2.09
CA ASN A 29 -7.66 10.64 -2.85
C ASN A 29 -7.95 10.91 -4.33
N ILE A 30 -7.13 10.36 -5.23
CA ILE A 30 -7.18 10.63 -6.68
C ILE A 30 -8.55 10.35 -7.34
N VAL A 31 -9.34 9.44 -6.78
CA VAL A 31 -10.69 9.13 -7.28
C VAL A 31 -11.73 10.09 -6.70
N ARG A 32 -11.52 10.57 -5.47
CA ARG A 32 -12.41 11.54 -4.81
C ARG A 32 -12.14 12.98 -5.27
N SER A 33 -10.88 13.33 -5.52
CA SER A 33 -10.46 14.63 -6.04
C SER A 33 -10.81 14.81 -7.52
N GLY A 34 -11.04 13.71 -8.24
CA GLY A 34 -11.35 13.71 -9.67
C GLY A 34 -10.12 13.75 -10.57
N GLU A 35 -8.92 13.55 -10.03
CA GLU A 35 -7.69 13.39 -10.81
C GLU A 35 -7.74 12.17 -11.73
N ILE A 36 -8.41 11.10 -11.30
CA ILE A 36 -8.75 9.95 -12.13
C ILE A 36 -10.25 9.99 -12.46
N ASP A 37 -10.58 9.79 -13.74
CA ASP A 37 -11.96 9.64 -14.17
C ASP A 37 -12.62 8.43 -13.49
N PHE A 38 -13.74 8.68 -12.84
CA PHE A 38 -14.47 7.66 -12.09
C PHE A 38 -15.00 6.53 -13.01
N GLY A 39 -15.39 6.84 -14.24
CA GLY A 39 -15.80 5.85 -15.23
C GLY A 39 -14.65 4.93 -15.61
N LEU A 40 -13.49 5.49 -15.93
CA LEU A 40 -12.30 4.74 -16.32
C LEU A 40 -11.83 3.77 -15.22
N ILE A 41 -11.71 4.21 -13.97
CA ILE A 41 -11.25 3.33 -12.88
C ILE A 41 -12.25 2.20 -12.60
N THR A 42 -13.55 2.49 -12.65
CA THR A 42 -14.59 1.49 -12.39
C THR A 42 -14.72 0.48 -13.52
N ASP A 43 -14.57 0.92 -14.78
CA ASP A 43 -14.55 0.04 -15.95
C ASP A 43 -13.28 -0.83 -15.95
N TYR A 44 -12.12 -0.25 -15.62
CA TYR A 44 -10.87 -1.00 -15.41
C TYR A 44 -11.05 -2.10 -14.35
N CYS A 45 -11.62 -1.77 -13.19
CA CYS A 45 -11.86 -2.74 -12.13
C CYS A 45 -12.86 -3.82 -12.55
N TYR A 46 -13.95 -3.45 -13.22
CA TYR A 46 -14.92 -4.42 -13.72
C TYR A 46 -14.26 -5.42 -14.67
N HIS A 47 -13.50 -4.95 -15.67
CA HIS A 47 -12.86 -5.82 -16.64
C HIS A 47 -11.82 -6.73 -15.99
N ASN A 48 -10.99 -6.22 -15.07
CA ASN A 48 -10.06 -7.07 -14.31
C ASN A 48 -10.77 -8.16 -13.50
N TRP A 49 -11.89 -7.83 -12.84
CA TRP A 49 -12.60 -8.78 -12.00
C TRP A 49 -13.50 -9.76 -12.79
N ALA A 50 -13.95 -9.38 -13.98
CA ALA A 50 -14.75 -10.24 -14.86
C ALA A 50 -13.89 -11.32 -15.53
N LEU A 51 -12.63 -11.03 -15.84
CA LEU A 51 -11.67 -11.98 -16.42
C LEU A 51 -11.41 -13.19 -15.51
N GLN A 52 -10.86 -14.27 -16.09
CA GLN A 52 -10.48 -15.48 -15.34
C GLN A 52 -9.54 -15.11 -14.18
N ALA A 53 -9.76 -15.74 -13.02
CA ALA A 53 -8.93 -15.47 -11.86
C ALA A 53 -7.49 -15.92 -12.15
N SER A 54 -6.55 -15.00 -12.10
CA SER A 54 -5.12 -15.26 -12.29
C SER A 54 -4.34 -14.77 -11.07
N GLY A 55 -4.50 -13.50 -10.70
CA GLY A 55 -3.86 -12.88 -9.54
C GLY A 55 -4.23 -13.56 -8.21
N ASP A 56 -5.53 -13.78 -7.97
CA ASP A 56 -6.00 -14.49 -6.78
C ASP A 56 -5.39 -15.90 -6.70
N ILE A 57 -5.39 -16.63 -7.83
CA ILE A 57 -4.81 -17.98 -7.89
C ILE A 57 -3.31 -17.93 -7.60
N ALA A 58 -2.57 -17.03 -8.24
CA ALA A 58 -1.14 -16.87 -8.01
C ALA A 58 -0.84 -16.52 -6.54
N PHE A 59 -1.62 -15.63 -5.93
CA PHE A 59 -1.50 -15.29 -4.52
C PHE A 59 -1.72 -16.52 -3.63
N TYR A 60 -2.77 -17.30 -3.91
CA TYR A 60 -3.04 -18.54 -3.18
C TYR A 60 -1.97 -19.62 -3.42
N THR A 61 -1.43 -19.78 -4.63
CA THR A 61 -0.42 -20.83 -4.88
C THR A 61 0.92 -20.52 -4.23
N HIS A 62 1.34 -19.24 -4.18
CA HIS A 62 2.63 -18.88 -3.60
C HIS A 62 2.60 -18.79 -2.08
N LEU A 63 1.41 -18.56 -1.50
CA LEU A 63 1.28 -18.33 -0.07
C LEU A 63 0.59 -19.50 0.68
N HIS A 64 0.03 -20.50 0.01
CA HIS A 64 -0.60 -21.65 0.68
C HIS A 64 0.32 -22.90 0.72
N PRO A 65 0.38 -23.67 1.84
CA PRO A 65 -0.40 -23.55 3.07
C PRO A 65 0.38 -22.79 4.15
N GLY A 66 0.14 -21.47 4.26
CA GLY A 66 0.90 -20.70 5.26
C GLY A 66 0.78 -19.18 5.19
N ALA A 67 -0.09 -18.62 4.34
CA ALA A 67 -0.36 -17.19 4.12
C ALA A 67 -0.99 -16.50 5.32
N SER A 68 -0.58 -16.87 6.53
CA SER A 68 -0.94 -16.19 7.74
C SER A 68 0.22 -15.28 8.09
N ALA A 69 0.04 -13.98 7.87
CA ALA A 69 0.87 -12.95 8.50
C ALA A 69 0.98 -13.14 10.03
N ARG A 70 0.08 -13.93 10.63
CA ARG A 70 0.06 -14.31 12.04
C ARG A 70 1.26 -15.14 12.50
N ARG A 71 1.98 -15.85 11.62
CA ARG A 71 3.04 -16.79 12.04
C ARG A 71 4.44 -16.19 12.12
N ARG A 72 4.73 -15.08 11.46
CA ARG A 72 6.03 -14.41 11.53
C ARG A 72 5.83 -12.91 11.59
N ALA A 73 6.14 -12.34 12.75
CA ALA A 73 6.10 -10.90 12.95
C ALA A 73 7.17 -10.22 12.07
N LEU A 74 6.87 -9.01 11.60
CA LEU A 74 7.70 -8.30 10.62
C LEU A 74 9.14 -8.07 11.14
N ASP A 75 9.26 -7.82 12.44
CA ASP A 75 10.51 -7.67 13.21
C ASP A 75 11.36 -8.95 13.32
N SER A 76 10.80 -10.11 12.99
CA SER A 76 11.53 -11.39 12.90
C SER A 76 12.10 -11.65 11.49
N ILE A 77 11.53 -10.97 10.48
CA ILE A 77 11.92 -11.08 9.08
C ILE A 77 12.93 -9.99 8.74
N LEU A 78 12.60 -8.74 9.07
CA LEU A 78 13.44 -7.57 8.84
C LEU A 78 14.32 -7.34 10.07
N THR A 79 15.46 -8.04 10.10
CA THR A 79 16.45 -7.91 11.16
C THR A 79 17.76 -7.35 10.61
N PRO A 80 18.58 -6.68 11.46
CA PRO A 80 19.88 -6.15 11.04
C PRO A 80 20.81 -7.18 10.39
N GLU A 81 20.71 -8.45 10.79
CA GLU A 81 21.58 -9.52 10.29
C GLU A 81 21.12 -10.07 8.93
N LYS A 82 19.90 -9.75 8.50
CA LYS A 82 19.28 -10.26 7.26
C LYS A 82 19.15 -9.19 6.19
N LEU A 83 18.85 -7.95 6.59
CA LEU A 83 18.69 -6.82 5.68
C LEU A 83 19.85 -5.85 5.90
N HIS A 84 20.69 -5.68 4.87
CA HIS A 84 21.89 -4.85 4.90
C HIS A 84 21.78 -3.62 3.98
N VAL A 85 20.56 -3.27 3.57
CA VAL A 85 20.29 -2.13 2.68
C VAL A 85 19.55 -1.04 3.46
N PRO A 86 19.76 0.25 3.14
CA PRO A 86 19.02 1.34 3.74
C PRO A 86 17.51 1.11 3.66
N LEU A 87 16.80 1.30 4.78
CA LEU A 87 15.38 1.02 4.89
C LEU A 87 14.58 2.30 5.11
N THR A 88 13.54 2.53 4.32
CA THR A 88 12.50 3.49 4.67
C THR A 88 11.15 2.79 4.62
N ILE A 89 10.40 2.83 5.72
CA ILE A 89 9.05 2.31 5.82
C ILE A 89 8.07 3.49 5.85
N MET A 90 7.08 3.48 4.97
CA MET A 90 6.02 4.50 4.91
C MET A 90 4.66 3.86 5.13
N TYR A 91 3.86 4.44 6.02
CA TYR A 91 2.49 4.02 6.31
C TYR A 91 1.51 5.19 6.13
N GLY A 92 0.21 4.87 6.03
CA GLY A 92 -0.84 5.88 6.14
C GLY A 92 -0.92 6.45 7.55
N GLY A 93 -0.94 7.78 7.67
CA GLY A 93 -1.14 8.48 8.95
C GLY A 93 -2.62 8.59 9.37
N GLY A 94 -3.55 8.11 8.54
CA GLY A 94 -4.97 8.04 8.81
C GLY A 94 -5.44 6.63 9.19
N MET A 95 -6.74 6.36 8.99
CA MET A 95 -7.32 5.05 9.25
C MET A 95 -6.77 4.01 8.26
N ASP A 96 -5.84 3.18 8.71
CA ASP A 96 -5.29 2.05 7.97
C ASP A 96 -5.75 0.73 8.64
N TRP A 97 -6.09 -0.26 7.83
CA TRP A 97 -6.38 -1.61 8.32
C TRP A 97 -5.11 -2.35 8.76
N MET A 98 -3.93 -1.89 8.33
CA MET A 98 -2.64 -2.37 8.75
C MET A 98 -2.08 -1.47 9.86
N ASN A 99 -1.77 -2.05 11.03
CA ASN A 99 -1.21 -1.30 12.16
C ASN A 99 0.23 -0.87 11.85
N SER A 100 0.45 0.44 11.82
CA SER A 100 1.72 1.08 11.51
C SER A 100 2.77 0.94 12.63
N GLU A 101 2.34 0.68 13.87
CA GLU A 101 3.23 0.45 15.02
C GLU A 101 4.20 -0.71 14.78
N TYR A 102 3.79 -1.74 14.03
CA TYR A 102 4.68 -2.86 13.69
C TYR A 102 5.81 -2.43 12.75
N GLY A 103 5.53 -1.53 11.80
CA GLY A 103 6.56 -0.95 10.93
C GLY A 103 7.50 -0.03 11.70
N GLU A 104 6.95 0.77 12.62
CA GLU A 104 7.75 1.63 13.50
C GLU A 104 8.68 0.81 14.40
N ALA A 105 8.19 -0.29 14.99
CA ALA A 105 8.98 -1.18 15.83
C ALA A 105 10.17 -1.80 15.07
N VAL A 106 9.98 -2.16 13.79
CA VAL A 106 11.06 -2.63 12.92
C VAL A 106 12.12 -1.55 12.74
N VAL A 107 11.71 -0.32 12.40
CA VAL A 107 12.64 0.79 12.20
C VAL A 107 13.42 1.08 13.48
N ARG A 108 12.75 1.15 14.64
CA ARG A 108 13.40 1.35 15.96
C ARG A 108 14.47 0.30 16.29
N ARG A 109 14.33 -0.91 15.76
CA ARG A 109 15.34 -1.97 15.91
C ARG A 109 16.49 -1.78 14.92
N MET A 110 16.17 -1.45 13.66
CA MET A 110 17.15 -1.38 12.57
C MET A 110 18.01 -0.11 12.63
N GLU A 111 17.46 1.02 13.05
CA GLU A 111 18.13 2.33 13.12
C GLU A 111 19.37 2.33 14.03
N LYS A 112 19.46 1.35 14.95
CA LYS A 112 20.62 1.15 15.84
C LYS A 112 21.87 0.65 15.10
N THR A 113 21.71 0.14 13.89
CA THR A 113 22.76 -0.59 13.17
C THR A 113 22.96 -0.11 11.74
N GLN A 114 21.95 0.51 11.13
CA GLN A 114 21.99 0.97 9.75
C GLN A 114 20.96 2.09 9.54
N TYR A 115 20.99 2.75 8.37
CA TYR A 115 19.98 3.74 8.02
C TYR A 115 18.60 3.08 7.94
N ALA A 116 17.71 3.47 8.86
CA ALA A 116 16.32 3.07 8.89
C ALA A 116 15.45 4.25 9.29
N VAL A 117 14.40 4.54 8.52
CA VAL A 117 13.49 5.67 8.79
C VAL A 117 12.03 5.24 8.66
N PHE A 118 11.19 5.72 9.57
CA PHE A 118 9.75 5.50 9.56
C PHE A 118 9.04 6.81 9.23
N ARG A 119 8.05 6.77 8.34
CA ARG A 119 7.27 7.95 7.97
C ARG A 119 5.78 7.64 7.87
N LEU A 120 4.96 8.63 8.24
CA LEU A 120 3.50 8.57 8.11
C LEU A 120 3.03 9.59 7.08
N VAL A 121 2.38 9.12 6.03
CA VAL A 121 1.82 9.95 4.97
C VAL A 121 0.50 10.54 5.48
N PRO A 122 0.36 11.88 5.56
CA PRO A 122 -0.84 12.49 6.08
C PRO A 122 -2.06 12.20 5.18
N LEU A 123 -3.25 12.25 5.79
CA LEU A 123 -4.53 12.07 5.10
C LEU A 123 -4.55 10.82 4.19
N SER A 124 -3.99 9.71 4.68
CA SER A 124 -3.85 8.47 3.91
C SER A 124 -4.15 7.25 4.76
N GLY A 125 -4.87 6.29 4.19
CA GLY A 125 -4.95 4.93 4.71
C GLY A 125 -3.88 4.05 4.07
N HIS A 126 -4.24 2.80 3.78
CA HIS A 126 -3.29 1.80 3.27
C HIS A 126 -2.68 2.14 1.91
N GLN A 127 -3.47 2.72 1.01
CA GLN A 127 -3.04 3.03 -0.35
C GLN A 127 -2.52 4.47 -0.41
N VAL A 128 -1.42 4.73 0.31
CA VAL A 128 -0.87 6.08 0.52
C VAL A 128 -0.66 6.89 -0.77
N PHE A 129 -0.21 6.23 -1.84
CA PHE A 129 0.01 6.86 -3.15
C PHE A 129 -1.29 7.23 -3.88
N MET A 130 -2.41 6.58 -3.54
CA MET A 130 -3.73 6.95 -4.07
C MET A 130 -4.44 7.95 -3.18
N ASP A 131 -4.29 7.85 -1.87
CA ASP A 131 -5.01 8.67 -0.89
C ASP A 131 -4.45 10.09 -0.77
N ASN A 132 -3.13 10.26 -0.88
CA ASN A 132 -2.49 11.57 -0.90
C ASN A 132 -1.21 11.53 -1.75
N PRO A 133 -1.34 11.55 -3.09
CA PRO A 133 -0.19 11.43 -3.99
C PRO A 133 0.82 12.56 -3.83
N SER A 134 0.37 13.78 -3.51
CA SER A 134 1.25 14.94 -3.35
C SER A 134 2.23 14.73 -2.20
N ASP A 135 1.73 14.46 -1.00
CA ASP A 135 2.58 14.29 0.17
C ASP A 135 3.39 12.98 0.09
N PHE A 136 2.78 11.90 -0.42
CA PHE A 136 3.51 10.65 -0.66
C PHE A 136 4.72 10.87 -1.58
N ASN A 137 4.54 11.54 -2.72
CA ASN A 137 5.63 11.78 -3.69
C ASN A 137 6.72 12.67 -3.11
N GLN A 138 6.36 13.74 -2.39
CA GLN A 138 7.34 14.59 -1.72
C GLN A 138 8.14 13.82 -0.67
N MET A 139 7.47 13.02 0.15
CA MET A 139 8.11 12.20 1.18
C MET A 139 8.99 11.11 0.59
N LEU A 140 8.59 10.52 -0.54
CA LEU A 140 9.39 9.53 -1.27
C LEU A 140 10.68 10.15 -1.82
N ILE A 141 10.58 11.29 -2.49
CA ILE A 141 11.76 12.01 -3.00
C ILE A 141 12.67 12.42 -1.86
N GLN A 142 12.11 12.91 -0.75
CA GLN A 142 12.89 13.29 0.42
C GLN A 142 13.58 12.09 1.05
N ALA A 143 12.91 10.93 1.15
CA ALA A 143 13.50 9.72 1.70
C ALA A 143 14.70 9.23 0.88
N VAL A 144 14.63 9.32 -0.46
CA VAL A 144 15.76 8.99 -1.34
C VAL A 144 16.94 9.94 -1.10
N ARG A 145 16.70 11.25 -1.09
CA ARG A 145 17.75 12.25 -0.84
C ARG A 145 18.39 12.12 0.54
N ASP A 146 17.58 11.90 1.58
CA ASP A 146 18.07 11.71 2.94
C ASP A 146 18.98 10.47 3.04
N GLN A 147 18.65 9.41 2.31
CA GLN A 147 19.47 8.21 2.23
C GLN A 147 20.79 8.45 1.49
N GLU A 148 20.78 9.14 0.35
CA GLU A 148 22.00 9.49 -0.40
C GLU A 148 22.99 10.29 0.47
N HIS A 149 22.48 11.28 1.20
CA HIS A 149 23.29 12.05 2.15
C HIS A 149 23.80 11.21 3.32
N ALA A 150 22.98 10.30 3.86
CA ALA A 150 23.39 9.43 4.95
C ALA A 150 24.51 8.47 4.51
N THR A 151 24.44 7.89 3.31
CA THR A 151 25.50 7.02 2.79
C THR A 151 26.83 7.76 2.64
N THR A 152 26.80 9.02 2.19
CA THR A 152 28.01 9.85 2.07
C THR A 152 28.68 10.15 3.43
N ALA A 153 27.95 10.05 4.54
CA ALA A 153 28.49 10.28 5.88
C ALA A 153 29.16 9.04 6.50
N PHE A 154 29.02 7.86 5.89
CA PHE A 154 29.62 6.60 6.34
C PHE A 154 30.80 6.12 5.47
N ASP A 155 31.13 6.86 4.40
CA ASP A 155 32.33 6.69 3.57
C ASP A 155 33.46 7.63 4.03
#